data_AF-A0A5B7X3Y2-F1
#
_entry.id   AF-A0A5B7X3Y2-F1
#
_cell.length_a   1.000
_cell.length_b   1.000
_cell.length_c   1.000
_cell.angle_alpha   90.00
_cell.angle_beta   90.00
_cell.angle_gamma   90.00
#
_symmetry.space_group_name_H-M   'P 1'
#
loop_
_entity.id
_entity.type
_entity.pdbx_description
1 polymer ?
#
loop_
_entity_poly.entity_id
_entity_poly.type
_entity_poly.pdbx_seq_one_letter_code
_entity_poly.pdbx_strand_id
1 'polypeptide(L)'
;MHSITLRQMALLFVTGLLTCSIAQAQIQKPDRPIEDFEFRKNTALVYSVDPKTNGINEVFLKEPNVEHQLYKLKEDCYRCEYYLGSVEGTLKIKDSKIVNSRSSVFTINTMENLMPGTDFLPGPEYAPGSRFSLAGIKTTVLANQKGSFVLKAN
;
A
#
# COMPACT_ATOMS: atom_id res chain seq x y z
N MET A 1 9.41 12.09 91.77
CA MET A 1 8.33 13.07 91.50
C MET A 1 7.68 12.70 90.17
N HIS A 2 6.41 12.32 90.25
CA HIS A 2 5.53 11.85 89.18
C HIS A 2 4.65 13.01 88.68
N SER A 3 3.94 12.75 87.57
CA SER A 3 2.80 13.47 86.96
C SER A 3 3.15 14.54 85.91
N ILE A 4 2.82 14.44 84.61
CA ILE A 4 1.66 13.96 83.80
C ILE A 4 0.81 15.13 83.28
N THR A 5 0.69 15.19 81.94
CA THR A 5 -0.36 15.81 81.06
C THR A 5 -0.47 17.33 80.99
N LEU A 6 -0.95 18.00 79.92
CA LEU A 6 -1.88 17.72 78.82
C LEU A 6 -1.65 18.88 77.80
N ARG A 7 -1.54 18.75 76.47
CA ARG A 7 -2.65 18.76 75.48
C ARG A 7 -2.09 18.93 74.06
N GLN A 8 -2.66 18.14 73.14
CA GLN A 8 -3.14 18.49 71.80
C GLN A 8 -2.29 19.40 70.89
N MET A 9 -1.90 18.86 69.73
CA MET A 9 -2.51 19.29 68.47
C MET A 9 -2.24 18.27 67.36
N ALA A 10 -3.34 17.80 66.77
CA ALA A 10 -3.37 16.97 65.60
C ALA A 10 -3.02 17.82 64.36
N LEU A 11 -2.28 17.23 63.42
CA LEU A 11 -2.46 17.56 62.01
C LEU A 11 -2.26 16.29 61.18
N LEU A 12 -3.40 15.75 60.72
CA LEU A 12 -3.46 14.74 59.69
C LEU A 12 -2.95 15.35 58.38
N PHE A 13 -1.91 14.76 57.78
CA PHE A 13 -1.66 14.91 56.35
C PHE A 13 -2.29 13.73 55.62
N VAL A 14 -3.41 14.03 54.97
CA VAL A 14 -4.18 13.12 54.14
C VAL A 14 -3.45 12.87 52.83
N THR A 15 -3.47 11.60 52.47
CA THR A 15 -3.03 10.95 51.24
C THR A 15 -3.58 11.56 49.95
N GLY A 16 -2.74 11.58 48.91
CA GLY A 16 -3.16 11.95 47.55
C GLY A 16 -2.15 11.52 46.48
N LEU A 17 -1.83 10.21 46.43
CA LEU A 17 -1.09 9.61 45.31
C LEU A 17 -1.99 9.57 44.08
N LEU A 18 -1.88 10.59 43.22
CA LEU A 18 -2.47 10.60 41.90
C LEU A 18 -1.65 9.67 40.98
N THR A 19 -1.97 8.38 40.97
CA THR A 19 -1.40 7.45 39.99
C THR A 19 -2.17 7.62 38.68
N CYS A 20 -1.56 8.37 37.75
CA CYS A 20 -2.04 8.50 36.38
C CYS A 20 -1.84 7.14 35.68
N SER A 21 -2.88 6.30 35.69
CA SER A 21 -2.89 5.06 34.91
C SER A 21 -3.10 5.43 33.44
N ILE A 22 -2.00 5.55 32.71
CA ILE A 22 -2.01 5.66 31.25
C ILE A 22 -2.37 4.27 30.72
N ALA A 23 -3.66 4.05 30.47
CA ALA A 23 -4.12 2.89 29.72
C ALA A 23 -3.51 2.96 28.31
N GLN A 24 -2.54 2.09 28.03
CA GLN A 24 -2.06 1.86 26.67
C GLN A 24 -3.19 1.20 25.88
N ALA A 25 -3.97 2.03 25.18
CA ALA A 25 -4.89 1.56 24.15
C ALA A 25 -4.05 0.95 23.02
N GLN A 26 -3.91 -0.37 23.04
CA GLN A 26 -3.40 -1.14 21.93
C GLN A 26 -4.38 -0.93 20.76
N ILE A 27 -3.99 -0.10 19.79
CA ILE A 27 -4.71 0.04 18.53
C ILE A 27 -4.50 -1.26 17.77
N GLN A 28 -5.36 -2.24 18.06
CA GLN A 28 -5.43 -3.47 17.32
C GLN A 28 -6.00 -3.10 15.95
N LYS A 29 -5.12 -3.06 14.92
CA LYS A 29 -5.54 -2.86 13.53
C LYS A 29 -6.63 -3.90 13.26
N PRO A 30 -7.86 -3.50 12.92
CA PRO A 30 -8.90 -4.47 12.60
C PRO A 30 -8.45 -5.28 11.39
N ASP A 31 -8.34 -6.59 11.56
CA ASP A 31 -8.22 -7.53 10.45
C ASP A 31 -9.45 -7.33 9.56
N ARG A 32 -9.27 -6.59 8.47
CA ARG A 32 -10.36 -6.35 7.52
C ARG A 32 -10.69 -7.68 6.83
N PRO A 33 -11.97 -8.05 6.74
CA PRO A 33 -12.38 -9.25 6.02
C PRO A 33 -11.90 -9.16 4.57
N ILE A 34 -11.46 -10.30 4.04
CA ILE A 34 -11.01 -10.44 2.65
C ILE A 34 -12.26 -10.29 1.78
N GLU A 35 -12.48 -9.10 1.22
CA GLU A 35 -13.54 -8.86 0.26
C GLU A 35 -13.03 -9.24 -1.14
N ASP A 36 -13.48 -10.39 -1.63
CA ASP A 36 -13.29 -10.80 -3.02
C ASP A 36 -14.11 -9.88 -3.94
N PHE A 37 -13.54 -8.76 -4.37
CA PHE A 37 -14.16 -7.89 -5.37
C PHE A 37 -13.84 -8.37 -6.79
N GLU A 38 -14.86 -8.88 -7.49
CA GLU A 38 -14.77 -9.18 -8.92
C GLU A 38 -15.07 -7.91 -9.74
N PHE A 39 -14.04 -7.35 -10.38
CA PHE A 39 -14.21 -6.29 -11.36
C PHE A 39 -14.49 -6.90 -12.74
N ARG A 40 -15.55 -6.42 -13.42
CA ARG A 40 -15.91 -6.83 -14.79
C ARG A 40 -15.73 -5.73 -15.83
N LYS A 41 -15.12 -4.61 -15.45
CA LYS A 41 -14.90 -3.44 -16.29
C LYS A 41 -13.44 -3.02 -16.21
N ASN A 42 -13.05 -2.19 -17.17
CA ASN A 42 -11.77 -1.49 -17.18
C ASN A 42 -11.59 -0.73 -15.85
N THR A 43 -10.70 -1.23 -14.99
CA THR A 43 -10.39 -0.66 -13.67
C THR A 43 -9.06 0.07 -13.75
N ALA A 44 -9.03 1.32 -13.29
CA ALA A 44 -7.82 2.11 -13.25
C ALA A 44 -6.89 1.66 -12.11
N LEU A 45 -5.59 1.57 -12.40
CA LEU A 45 -4.55 1.08 -11.50
C LEU A 45 -3.40 2.07 -11.37
N VAL A 46 -2.62 1.88 -10.32
CA VAL A 46 -1.32 2.52 -10.09
C VAL A 46 -0.27 1.42 -9.92
N TYR A 47 0.78 1.46 -10.74
CA TYR A 47 1.88 0.50 -10.74
C TYR A 47 3.09 1.09 -10.04
N SER A 48 3.64 0.38 -9.05
CA SER A 48 4.91 0.75 -8.42
C SER A 48 6.06 0.01 -9.11
N VAL A 49 7.03 0.77 -9.60
CA VAL A 49 8.16 0.26 -10.39
C VAL A 49 9.47 0.61 -9.70
N ASP A 50 10.37 -0.36 -9.60
CA ASP A 50 11.75 -0.11 -9.20
C ASP A 50 12.55 0.44 -10.39
N PRO A 51 13.04 1.69 -10.34
CA PRO A 51 13.77 2.30 -11.45
C PRO A 51 15.12 1.65 -11.74
N LYS A 52 15.67 0.85 -10.81
CA LYS A 52 16.96 0.17 -11.04
C LYS A 52 16.80 -1.10 -11.86
N THR A 53 15.72 -1.83 -11.63
CA THR A 53 15.49 -3.15 -12.23
C THR A 53 14.42 -3.12 -13.31
N ASN A 54 13.68 -2.01 -13.42
CA ASN A 54 12.43 -1.91 -14.19
C ASN A 54 11.44 -3.02 -13.79
N GLY A 55 11.55 -3.52 -12.57
CA GLY A 55 10.66 -4.53 -12.00
C GLY A 55 9.41 -3.87 -11.43
N ILE A 56 8.24 -4.45 -11.70
CA ILE A 56 6.99 -4.01 -11.08
C ILE A 56 6.87 -4.71 -9.73
N ASN A 57 6.96 -3.91 -8.67
CA ASN A 57 6.92 -4.39 -7.30
C ASN A 57 5.48 -4.72 -6.90
N GLU A 58 4.59 -3.73 -7.01
CA GLU A 58 3.21 -3.81 -6.54
C GLU A 58 2.25 -3.09 -7.48
N VAL A 59 0.99 -3.52 -7.44
CA VAL A 59 -0.10 -2.94 -8.24
C VAL A 59 -1.27 -2.61 -7.33
N PHE A 60 -1.73 -1.36 -7.40
CA PHE A 60 -2.77 -0.80 -6.55
C PHE A 60 -3.99 -0.38 -7.36
N LEU A 61 -5.17 -0.44 -6.74
CA LEU A 61 -6.34 0.27 -7.26
C LEU A 61 -6.09 1.77 -7.24
N LYS A 62 -6.46 2.48 -8.30
CA LYS A 62 -6.39 3.94 -8.33
C LYS A 62 -7.45 4.53 -7.39
N GLU A 63 -7.02 5.33 -6.42
CA GLU A 63 -7.91 6.09 -5.55
C GLU A 63 -8.42 7.37 -6.25
N PRO A 64 -9.57 7.93 -5.85
CA PRO A 64 -10.06 9.21 -6.38
C PRO A 64 -9.06 10.36 -6.18
N ASN A 65 -8.39 10.39 -5.03
CA ASN A 65 -7.34 11.36 -4.72
C ASN A 65 -5.96 10.73 -4.91
N VAL A 66 -5.48 10.77 -6.16
CA VAL A 66 -4.20 10.17 -6.55
C VAL A 66 -3.03 10.82 -5.81
N GLU A 67 -3.02 12.13 -5.59
CA GLU A 67 -1.93 12.81 -4.87
C GLU A 67 -1.79 12.30 -3.44
N HIS A 68 -2.92 12.15 -2.74
CA HIS A 68 -2.94 11.60 -1.39
C HIS A 68 -2.53 10.12 -1.36
N GLN A 69 -2.94 9.34 -2.37
CA GLN A 69 -2.48 7.96 -2.53
C GLN A 69 -0.96 7.88 -2.70
N LEU A 70 -0.38 8.68 -3.59
CA LEU A 70 1.06 8.73 -3.83
C LEU A 70 1.84 9.16 -2.59
N TYR A 71 1.29 10.10 -1.80
CA TYR A 71 1.89 10.49 -0.52
C TYR A 71 2.04 9.29 0.43
N LYS A 72 1.00 8.46 0.57
CA LYS A 72 1.06 7.22 1.38
C LYS A 72 2.06 6.22 0.81
N LEU A 73 2.00 5.97 -0.50
CA LEU A 73 2.85 4.97 -1.15
C LEU A 73 4.34 5.35 -1.09
N LYS A 74 4.68 6.64 -1.09
CA LYS A 74 6.06 7.11 -0.88
C LYS A 74 6.64 6.70 0.47
N GLU A 75 5.82 6.60 1.51
CA GLU A 75 6.26 6.14 2.82
C GLU A 75 6.66 4.65 2.77
N ASP A 76 5.95 3.86 1.96
CA ASP A 76 6.22 2.43 1.76
C ASP A 76 7.42 2.18 0.81
N CYS A 77 7.58 3.00 -0.25
CA CYS A 77 8.71 2.91 -1.17
C CYS A 77 9.20 4.28 -1.64
N TYR A 78 10.26 4.77 -1.01
CA TYR A 78 10.86 6.08 -1.30
C TYR A 78 11.52 6.19 -2.69
N ARG A 79 11.97 5.06 -3.26
CA ARG A 79 12.71 5.02 -4.54
C ARG A 79 11.87 4.50 -5.71
N CYS A 80 10.60 4.19 -5.48
CA CYS A 80 9.75 3.66 -6.54
C CYS A 80 9.23 4.79 -7.42
N GLU A 81 9.04 4.47 -8.69
CA GLU A 81 8.26 5.25 -9.64
C GLU A 81 6.84 4.73 -9.72
N TYR A 82 5.91 5.58 -10.14
CA TYR A 82 4.49 5.26 -10.15
C TYR A 82 3.88 5.57 -11.50
N TYR A 83 3.30 4.55 -12.14
CA TYR A 83 2.69 4.68 -13.46
C TYR A 83 1.20 4.43 -13.38
N LEU A 84 0.43 5.17 -14.18
CA LEU A 84 -0.97 4.86 -14.39
C LEU A 84 -1.13 3.67 -15.33
N GLY A 85 -2.28 3.02 -15.21
CA GLY A 85 -2.75 2.15 -16.26
C GLY A 85 -4.10 1.56 -15.88
N SER A 86 -4.36 0.38 -16.41
CA SER A 86 -5.65 -0.27 -16.22
C SER A 86 -5.57 -1.77 -16.28
N VAL A 87 -6.69 -2.40 -15.95
CA VAL A 87 -6.88 -3.83 -16.10
C VAL A 87 -8.29 -4.12 -16.59
N GLU A 88 -8.38 -5.10 -17.49
CA GLU A 88 -9.63 -5.67 -17.97
C GLU A 88 -9.70 -7.14 -17.59
N GLY A 89 -10.85 -7.57 -17.05
CA GLY A 89 -11.10 -8.95 -16.65
C GLY A 89 -11.15 -9.14 -15.13
N THR A 90 -11.28 -10.40 -14.72
CA THR A 90 -11.54 -10.76 -13.31
C THR A 90 -10.29 -10.62 -12.46
N LEU A 91 -10.43 -9.92 -11.34
CA LEU A 91 -9.38 -9.67 -10.36
C LEU A 91 -9.85 -10.09 -8.98
N LYS A 92 -8.88 -10.46 -8.14
CA LYS A 92 -9.04 -10.53 -6.70
C LYS A 92 -8.10 -9.55 -6.06
N ILE A 93 -8.62 -8.80 -5.10
CA ILE A 93 -7.91 -7.71 -4.45
C ILE A 93 -7.95 -7.97 -2.96
N LYS A 94 -6.80 -7.78 -2.31
CA LYS A 94 -6.67 -7.86 -0.86
C LYS A 94 -5.86 -6.65 -0.40
N ASP A 95 -6.39 -5.89 0.54
CA ASP A 95 -5.71 -4.70 1.08
C ASP A 95 -5.28 -3.71 -0.03
N SER A 96 -6.15 -3.48 -1.02
CA SER A 96 -5.88 -2.65 -2.21
C SER A 96 -4.78 -3.17 -3.15
N LYS A 97 -4.21 -4.36 -2.87
CA LYS A 97 -3.23 -5.04 -3.73
C LYS A 97 -3.88 -6.14 -4.54
N ILE A 98 -3.44 -6.29 -5.78
CA ILE A 98 -3.93 -7.37 -6.65
C ILE A 98 -3.23 -8.67 -6.25
N VAL A 99 -4.01 -9.69 -5.87
CA VAL A 99 -3.47 -10.98 -5.39
C VAL A 99 -3.67 -12.12 -6.39
N ASN A 100 -4.65 -12.01 -7.27
CA ASN A 100 -4.89 -13.01 -8.31
C ASN A 100 -5.64 -12.37 -9.47
N SER A 101 -5.30 -12.77 -10.68
CA SER A 101 -6.02 -12.37 -11.86
C SER A 101 -5.79 -13.40 -12.94
N ARG A 102 -6.78 -14.27 -13.18
CA ARG A 102 -6.70 -15.23 -14.29
C ARG A 102 -7.38 -14.61 -15.50
N SER A 103 -6.74 -14.70 -16.66
CA SER A 103 -7.28 -14.22 -17.94
C SER A 103 -7.54 -12.71 -18.03
N SER A 104 -6.95 -11.92 -17.14
CA SER A 104 -7.01 -10.47 -17.25
C SER A 104 -5.94 -9.92 -18.17
N VAL A 105 -6.20 -8.71 -18.68
CA VAL A 105 -5.28 -7.93 -19.48
C VAL A 105 -4.94 -6.67 -18.72
N PHE A 106 -3.69 -6.54 -18.32
CA PHE A 106 -3.15 -5.33 -17.71
C PHE A 106 -2.57 -4.42 -18.78
N THR A 107 -2.77 -3.13 -18.63
CA THR A 107 -2.15 -2.08 -19.44
C THR A 107 -1.41 -1.13 -18.51
N ILE A 108 -0.18 -0.79 -18.85
CA ILE A 108 0.63 0.20 -18.15
C ILE A 108 0.92 1.35 -19.11
N ASN A 109 0.56 2.56 -18.72
CA ASN A 109 0.81 3.78 -19.49
C ASN A 109 2.16 4.35 -19.09
N THR A 110 3.19 4.04 -19.87
CA THR A 110 4.58 4.39 -19.53
C THR A 110 4.89 5.88 -19.74
N MET A 111 4.02 6.61 -20.45
CA MET A 111 4.09 8.06 -20.60
C MET A 111 3.35 8.84 -19.50
N GLU A 112 2.54 8.16 -18.69
CA GLU A 112 1.76 8.77 -17.61
C GLU A 112 2.43 8.48 -16.26
N ASN A 113 3.65 8.97 -16.10
CA ASN A 113 4.35 8.91 -14.82
C ASN A 113 3.71 9.90 -13.84
N LEU A 114 3.26 9.37 -12.71
CA LEU A 114 2.61 10.14 -11.65
C LEU A 114 3.59 10.91 -10.77
N MET A 115 4.88 10.59 -10.86
CA MET A 115 5.94 11.25 -10.11
C MET A 115 7.14 11.53 -11.00
N PRO A 116 7.79 12.70 -10.88
CA PRO A 116 9.00 12.96 -11.66
C PRO A 116 10.07 11.91 -11.35
N GLY A 117 10.50 11.19 -12.38
CA GLY A 117 11.44 10.07 -12.33
C GLY A 117 12.04 9.81 -13.71
N THR A 118 12.79 8.72 -13.83
CA THR A 118 13.19 8.20 -15.14
C THR A 118 11.96 7.65 -15.88
N ASP A 119 11.96 7.70 -17.20
CA ASP A 119 10.89 7.05 -17.96
C ASP A 119 11.05 5.53 -17.86
N PHE A 120 9.96 4.83 -17.52
CA PHE A 120 9.91 3.38 -17.60
C PHE A 120 9.95 2.97 -19.06
N LEU A 121 11.14 2.55 -19.48
CA LEU A 121 11.39 2.02 -20.81
C LEU A 121 11.46 0.49 -20.67
N PRO A 122 10.39 -0.24 -21.00
CA PRO A 122 10.47 -1.69 -21.04
C PRO A 122 11.53 -2.07 -22.07
N GLY A 123 12.66 -2.59 -21.58
CA GLY A 123 13.80 -2.97 -22.40
C GLY A 123 13.47 -4.12 -23.37
N PRO A 124 14.42 -4.47 -24.26
CA PRO A 124 14.25 -5.54 -25.25
C PRO A 124 13.89 -6.90 -24.64
N GLU A 125 14.17 -7.11 -23.36
CA GLU A 125 13.74 -8.27 -22.57
C GLU A 125 12.20 -8.42 -22.49
N TYR A 126 11.45 -7.36 -22.75
CA TYR A 126 9.99 -7.32 -22.74
C TYR A 126 9.38 -7.29 -24.15
N ALA A 127 9.98 -8.02 -25.10
CA ALA A 127 9.36 -8.26 -26.39
C ALA A 127 8.01 -8.98 -26.27
N PRO A 128 7.07 -8.81 -27.23
CA PRO A 128 5.86 -9.61 -27.27
C PRO A 128 6.15 -11.12 -27.15
N GLY A 129 5.43 -11.81 -26.28
CA GLY A 129 5.64 -13.21 -25.93
C GLY A 129 6.57 -13.44 -24.74
N SER A 130 7.33 -12.43 -24.29
CA SER A 130 8.12 -12.52 -23.05
C SER A 130 7.24 -12.78 -21.84
N ARG A 131 7.78 -13.53 -20.86
CA ARG A 131 7.08 -13.90 -19.63
C ARG A 131 7.83 -13.34 -18.42
N PHE A 132 7.10 -12.75 -17.49
CA PHE A 132 7.65 -12.28 -16.22
C PHE A 132 6.59 -12.29 -15.12
N SER A 133 6.98 -11.87 -13.91
CA SER A 133 6.10 -11.81 -12.75
C SER A 133 5.68 -10.35 -12.51
N LEU A 134 4.38 -10.07 -12.57
CA LEU A 134 3.76 -8.78 -12.25
C LEU A 134 3.15 -8.88 -10.84
N ALA A 135 3.81 -8.33 -9.82
CA ALA A 135 3.35 -8.43 -8.42
C ALA A 135 3.02 -9.89 -7.99
N GLY A 136 3.84 -10.85 -8.42
CA GLY A 136 3.64 -12.28 -8.15
C GLY A 136 2.73 -13.01 -9.14
N ILE A 137 2.05 -12.29 -10.04
CA ILE A 137 1.18 -12.86 -11.08
C ILE A 137 2.02 -13.17 -12.31
N LYS A 138 1.95 -14.40 -12.81
CA LYS A 138 2.63 -14.77 -14.07
C LYS A 138 1.94 -14.08 -15.23
N THR A 139 2.67 -13.24 -15.94
CA THR A 139 2.16 -12.50 -17.08
C THR A 139 2.94 -12.78 -18.36
N THR A 140 2.31 -12.51 -19.49
CA THR A 140 2.91 -12.57 -20.83
C THR A 140 2.71 -11.23 -21.51
N VAL A 141 3.76 -10.69 -22.11
CA VAL A 141 3.69 -9.46 -22.90
C VAL A 141 2.88 -9.75 -24.16
N LEU A 142 1.78 -9.02 -24.36
CA LEU A 142 1.02 -9.06 -25.60
C LEU A 142 1.56 -8.03 -26.60
N ALA A 143 1.81 -6.82 -26.11
CA ALA A 143 2.30 -5.72 -26.92
C ALA A 143 3.16 -4.76 -26.09
N ASN A 144 4.20 -4.23 -26.71
CA ASN A 144 5.00 -3.13 -26.20
C ASN A 144 4.97 -2.04 -27.28
N GLN A 145 4.11 -1.05 -27.08
CA GLN A 145 3.94 0.07 -28.00
C GLN A 145 4.42 1.34 -27.31
N LYS A 146 4.82 2.34 -28.10
CA LYS A 146 5.35 3.60 -27.57
C LYS A 146 4.34 4.24 -26.61
N GLY A 147 4.62 4.15 -25.31
CA GLY A 147 3.80 4.70 -24.23
C GLY A 147 2.78 3.75 -23.60
N SER A 148 2.65 2.50 -24.10
CA SER A 148 1.72 1.53 -23.54
C SER A 148 2.28 0.11 -23.56
N PHE A 149 2.18 -0.55 -22.41
CA PHE A 149 2.67 -1.91 -22.21
C PHE A 149 1.51 -2.81 -21.80
N VAL A 150 1.16 -3.76 -22.68
CA VAL A 150 -0.03 -4.62 -22.55
C VAL A 150 0.37 -6.04 -22.19
N LEU A 151 -0.20 -6.55 -21.11
CA LEU A 151 0.18 -7.80 -20.47
C LEU A 151 -1.04 -8.69 -20.26
N LYS A 152 -0.91 -10.00 -20.48
CA LYS A 152 -1.95 -10.98 -20.16
C LYS A 152 -1.54 -11.82 -18.96
N ALA A 153 -2.44 -11.97 -18.00
CA ALA A 153 -2.26 -12.85 -16.86
C ALA A 153 -2.60 -14.30 -17.19
N ASN A 154 -1.78 -15.23 -16.68
CA ASN A 154 -1.92 -16.68 -16.89
C ASN A 154 -2.38 -17.41 -15.63
#